data_AF-A0A543Q1P3-F1
#
_entry.id   AF-A0A543Q1P3-F1
#
_cell.length_a   1.000
_cell.length_b   1.000
_cell.length_c   1.000
_cell.angle_alpha   90.00
_cell.angle_beta   90.00
_cell.angle_gamma   90.00
#
_symmetry.space_group_name_H-M   'P 1'
#
loop_
_entity.id
_entity.type
_entity.pdbx_description
1 polymer ?
#
loop_
_entity_poly.entity_id
_entity_poly.type
_entity_poly.pdbx_seq_one_letter_code
_entity_poly.pdbx_strand_id
1 'polypeptide(L)'
;MSYFKEANAFLRMLKKGEMDRQKAQRHINKILVIAARIELTAGMSGDDSPSDLAPELQDLYYDALTAELEKSNPAHSDTQHVLQKCPTGNVARWLRCPKGHETFGPTTMRQVPCSICGEHLVAS
;
A
#
# COMPACT_ATOMS: atom_id res chain seq x y z
N MET A 1 -14.44 -8.20 13.96
CA MET A 1 -13.29 -7.80 14.80
C MET A 1 -12.44 -6.89 13.93
N SER A 2 -11.97 -5.76 14.46
CA SER A 2 -11.20 -4.78 13.69
C SER A 2 -9.71 -4.95 13.95
N TYR A 3 -8.94 -5.26 12.92
CA TYR A 3 -7.50 -5.50 13.01
C TYR A 3 -6.74 -4.23 13.39
N PHE A 4 -7.16 -3.08 12.88
CA PHE A 4 -6.49 -1.81 13.16
C PHE A 4 -6.73 -1.32 14.58
N LYS A 5 -7.94 -1.53 15.13
CA LYS A 5 -8.21 -1.26 16.56
C LYS A 5 -7.36 -2.15 17.46
N GLU A 6 -7.13 -3.40 17.08
CA GLU A 6 -6.28 -4.32 17.83
C GLU A 6 -4.80 -3.92 17.79
N ALA A 7 -4.26 -3.60 16.61
CA ALA A 7 -2.88 -3.11 16.46
C ALA A 7 -2.64 -1.83 17.30
N ASN A 8 -3.58 -0.88 17.26
CA ASN A 8 -3.56 0.32 18.10
C ASN A 8 -3.62 0.00 19.60
N ALA A 9 -4.32 -1.06 20.02
CA ALA A 9 -4.35 -1.48 21.42
C ALA A 9 -2.97 -1.97 21.89
N PHE A 10 -2.28 -2.78 21.08
CA PHE A 10 -0.91 -3.22 21.38
C PHE A 10 0.09 -2.05 21.41
N LEU A 11 -0.05 -1.08 20.51
CA LEU A 11 0.78 0.13 20.55
C LEU A 11 0.53 0.94 21.83
N ARG A 12 -0.73 1.07 22.27
CA ARG A 12 -1.05 1.74 23.54
C ARG A 12 -0.46 1.02 24.74
N MET A 13 -0.58 -0.31 24.81
CA MET A 13 0.03 -1.11 25.88
C MET A 13 1.56 -0.95 25.90
N LEU A 14 2.20 -0.89 24.73
CA LEU A 14 3.63 -0.60 24.61
C LEU A 14 3.98 0.80 25.14
N LYS A 15 3.26 1.83 24.72
CA LYS A 15 3.50 3.23 25.14
C LYS A 15 3.31 3.44 26.64
N LYS A 16 2.43 2.65 27.27
CA LYS A 16 2.21 2.66 28.71
C LYS A 16 3.21 1.82 29.51
N GLY A 17 4.07 1.06 28.85
CA GLY A 17 4.98 0.11 29.53
C GLY A 17 4.28 -1.12 30.11
N GLU A 18 3.02 -1.37 29.74
CA GLU A 18 2.24 -2.53 30.17
C GLU A 18 2.67 -3.81 29.41
N MET A 19 3.44 -3.67 28.34
CA MET A 19 3.90 -4.76 27.51
C MET A 19 5.35 -4.57 27.06
N ASP A 20 6.11 -5.66 27.05
CA ASP A 20 7.45 -5.71 26.49
C ASP A 20 7.46 -5.28 25.01
N ARG A 21 8.51 -4.53 24.62
CA ARG A 21 8.68 -3.99 23.27
C ARG A 21 8.72 -5.06 22.20
N GLN A 22 9.49 -6.13 22.41
CA GLN A 22 9.60 -7.20 21.41
C GLN A 22 8.30 -7.98 21.30
N LYS A 23 7.60 -8.19 22.41
CA LYS A 23 6.28 -8.83 22.42
C LYS A 23 5.25 -7.99 21.68
N ALA A 24 5.12 -6.70 22.02
CA ALA A 24 4.16 -5.80 21.38
C ALA A 24 4.42 -5.68 19.87
N GLN A 25 5.68 -5.49 19.46
CA GLN A 25 6.03 -5.37 18.04
C GLN A 25 5.69 -6.65 17.26
N ARG A 26 5.94 -7.83 17.83
CA ARG A 26 5.57 -9.11 17.19
C ARG A 26 4.06 -9.23 16.99
N HIS A 27 3.25 -8.82 17.98
CA HIS A 27 1.80 -8.82 17.85
C HIS A 27 1.31 -7.83 16.78
N ILE A 28 1.80 -6.59 16.83
CA ILE A 28 1.48 -5.54 15.86
C ILE A 28 1.81 -6.03 14.44
N ASN A 29 3.05 -6.47 14.20
CA ASN A 29 3.48 -6.92 12.87
C ASN A 29 2.61 -8.08 12.37
N LYS A 30 2.29 -9.05 13.23
CA LYS A 30 1.44 -10.17 12.87
C LYS A 30 0.04 -9.71 12.45
N ILE A 31 -0.56 -8.77 13.19
CA ILE A 31 -1.88 -8.22 12.89
C ILE A 31 -1.88 -7.47 11.57
N LEU A 32 -0.87 -6.61 11.34
CA LEU A 32 -0.76 -5.83 10.10
C LEU A 32 -0.57 -6.73 8.88
N VAL A 33 0.23 -7.79 8.99
CA VAL A 33 0.38 -8.79 7.91
C VAL A 33 -0.93 -9.52 7.61
N ILE A 34 -1.71 -9.88 8.64
CA ILE A 34 -3.02 -10.51 8.45
C ILE A 34 -3.98 -9.53 7.76
N ALA A 35 -4.04 -8.28 8.20
CA ALA A 35 -4.88 -7.25 7.60
C ALA A 35 -4.50 -7.01 6.13
N ALA A 36 -3.21 -6.89 5.82
CA ALA A 36 -2.69 -6.75 4.46
C ALA A 36 -3.11 -7.92 3.56
N ARG A 37 -2.98 -9.15 4.04
CA ARG A 37 -3.40 -10.34 3.29
C ARG A 37 -4.91 -10.37 3.05
N ILE A 38 -5.71 -9.99 4.04
CA ILE A 38 -7.17 -9.91 3.90
C ILE A 38 -7.56 -8.84 2.88
N GLU A 39 -6.92 -7.67 2.92
CA GLU A 39 -7.16 -6.60 1.92
C GLU A 39 -6.95 -7.12 0.49
N LEU A 40 -5.82 -7.80 0.25
CA LEU A 40 -5.49 -8.31 -1.08
C LEU A 40 -6.40 -9.47 -1.53
N THR A 41 -6.97 -10.23 -0.61
CA THR A 41 -7.72 -11.47 -0.96
C THR A 41 -9.23 -11.29 -0.96
N ALA A 42 -9.77 -10.50 -0.03
CA ALA A 42 -11.20 -10.35 0.21
C ALA A 42 -11.66 -8.88 0.22
N GLY A 43 -10.72 -7.92 0.20
CA GLY A 43 -11.00 -6.53 0.48
C GLY A 43 -11.21 -6.27 1.96
N MET A 44 -10.89 -5.05 2.41
CA MET A 44 -11.09 -4.66 3.81
C MET A 44 -12.56 -4.35 4.11
N SER A 45 -13.00 -4.75 5.30
CA SER A 45 -14.31 -4.34 5.81
C SER A 45 -14.33 -2.83 6.06
N GLY A 46 -15.48 -2.17 5.87
CA GLY A 46 -15.62 -0.73 6.14
C GLY A 46 -15.33 -0.30 7.58
N ASP A 47 -15.25 -1.25 8.52
CA ASP A 47 -14.89 -1.02 9.92
C ASP A 47 -13.36 -0.94 10.17
N ASP A 48 -12.55 -1.23 9.15
CA ASP A 48 -11.09 -1.15 9.18
C ASP A 48 -10.58 -0.29 8.02
N SER A 49 -10.35 0.99 8.30
CA SER A 49 -9.67 1.91 7.37
C SER A 49 -8.22 2.12 7.80
N PRO A 50 -7.23 2.13 6.88
CA PRO A 50 -5.84 2.44 7.23
C PRO A 50 -5.70 3.79 7.96
N SER A 51 -6.62 4.73 7.72
CA SER A 51 -6.70 6.01 8.43
C SER A 51 -6.99 5.87 9.93
N ASP A 52 -7.54 4.74 10.38
CA ASP A 52 -7.81 4.46 11.79
C ASP A 52 -6.55 4.01 12.55
N LEU A 53 -5.49 3.62 11.85
CA LEU A 53 -4.20 3.30 12.46
C LEU A 53 -3.51 4.56 12.98
N ALA A 54 -2.80 4.42 14.11
CA ALA A 54 -1.84 5.42 14.53
C ALA A 54 -0.81 5.68 13.40
N PRO A 55 -0.32 6.91 13.22
CA PRO A 55 0.59 7.24 12.13
C PRO A 55 1.81 6.30 12.04
N GLU A 56 2.39 5.95 13.19
CA GLU A 56 3.52 5.01 13.30
C GLU A 56 3.22 3.60 12.75
N LEU A 57 1.95 3.20 12.69
CA LEU A 57 1.53 1.88 12.20
C LEU A 57 1.07 1.92 10.74
N GLN A 58 0.76 3.10 10.19
CA GLN A 58 0.33 3.22 8.79
C GLN A 58 1.47 2.84 7.84
N ASP A 59 2.68 3.35 8.09
CA ASP A 59 3.86 3.01 7.29
C ASP A 59 4.15 1.50 7.36
N LEU A 60 4.13 0.92 8.58
CA LEU A 60 4.30 -0.51 8.79
C LEU A 60 3.24 -1.36 8.09
N TYR A 61 2.01 -0.84 7.98
CA TYR A 61 0.93 -1.51 7.30
C TYR A 61 1.13 -1.52 5.78
N TYR A 62 1.52 -0.39 5.18
CA TYR A 62 1.82 -0.31 3.74
C TYR A 62 3.06 -1.14 3.35
N ASP A 63 4.07 -1.21 4.22
CA ASP A 63 5.21 -2.11 4.05
C ASP A 63 4.75 -3.58 4.04
N ALA A 64 3.88 -3.96 4.97
CA ALA A 64 3.31 -5.31 5.03
C ALA A 64 2.45 -5.62 3.78
N LEU A 65 1.67 -4.65 3.31
CA LEU A 65 0.85 -4.79 2.10
C LEU A 65 1.72 -5.02 0.86
N THR A 66 2.79 -4.24 0.72
CA THR A 66 3.76 -4.40 -0.37
C THR A 66 4.41 -5.77 -0.34
N ALA A 67 4.87 -6.21 0.83
CA ALA A 67 5.51 -7.52 0.99
C ALA A 67 4.55 -8.69 0.72
N GLU A 68 3.27 -8.58 1.10
CA GLU A 68 2.27 -9.62 0.77
C GLU A 68 1.90 -9.60 -0.73
N LEU A 69 1.91 -8.43 -1.37
CA LEU A 69 1.68 -8.31 -2.81
C LEU A 69 2.81 -8.97 -3.61
N GLU A 70 4.07 -8.74 -3.23
CA GLU A 70 5.24 -9.39 -3.84
C GLU A 70 5.19 -10.92 -3.71
N LYS A 71 4.82 -11.44 -2.53
CA LYS A 71 4.65 -12.89 -2.32
C LYS A 71 3.54 -13.48 -3.19
N SER A 72 2.48 -12.71 -3.41
CA SER A 72 1.34 -13.14 -4.22
C SER A 72 1.65 -13.11 -5.71
N ASN A 73 2.67 -12.34 -6.14
CA ASN A 73 3.18 -12.26 -7.50
C ASN A 73 4.68 -12.58 -7.58
N PRO A 74 5.09 -13.86 -7.43
CA PRO A 74 6.51 -14.26 -7.50
C PRO A 74 7.14 -14.05 -8.88
N ALA A 75 6.36 -13.72 -9.92
CA ALA A 75 6.87 -13.38 -11.25
C ALA A 75 7.50 -11.97 -11.36
N HIS A 76 7.55 -11.19 -10.27
CA HIS A 76 8.12 -9.84 -10.25
C HIS A 76 9.44 -9.72 -9.50
N SER A 77 10.02 -10.81 -8.99
CA SER A 77 11.27 -10.74 -8.23
C SER A 77 12.54 -10.54 -9.08
N ASP A 78 12.43 -10.45 -10.42
CA ASP A 78 13.60 -10.33 -11.32
C ASP A 78 13.49 -9.23 -12.39
N THR A 79 12.49 -8.35 -12.35
CA THR A 79 12.34 -7.33 -13.40
C THR A 79 12.70 -5.94 -12.90
N GLN A 80 13.96 -5.58 -13.16
CA GLN A 80 14.29 -4.23 -13.65
C GLN A 80 13.10 -3.66 -14.44
N HIS A 81 12.70 -2.42 -14.14
CA HIS A 81 12.03 -1.45 -15.03
C HIS A 81 11.54 -1.95 -16.40
N VAL A 82 10.66 -2.95 -16.46
CA VAL A 82 10.10 -3.44 -17.71
C VAL A 82 8.59 -3.53 -17.54
N LEU A 83 7.94 -2.52 -18.12
CA LEU A 83 6.54 -2.50 -18.52
C LEU A 83 6.14 -3.83 -19.17
N GLN A 84 5.60 -4.76 -18.39
CA GLN A 84 5.07 -6.01 -18.93
C GLN A 84 3.57 -5.85 -19.20
N LYS A 85 3.23 -5.85 -20.49
CA LYS A 85 1.87 -5.79 -21.03
C LYS A 85 1.06 -7.02 -20.60
N CYS A 86 -0.05 -6.81 -19.89
CA CYS A 86 -1.11 -7.81 -19.74
C CYS A 86 -2.10 -7.74 -20.93
N PRO A 87 -2.59 -8.87 -21.46
CA PRO A 87 -3.44 -8.90 -22.63
C PRO A 87 -4.94 -8.93 -22.24
N THR A 88 -5.42 -7.95 -21.46
CA THR A 88 -6.85 -7.54 -21.39
C THR A 88 -7.01 -6.43 -20.36
N GLY A 89 -7.22 -5.19 -20.83
CA GLY A 89 -7.88 -4.10 -20.10
C GLY A 89 -7.20 -3.55 -18.83
N ASN A 90 -6.69 -2.32 -18.95
CA ASN A 90 -6.26 -1.40 -17.88
C ASN A 90 -4.84 -1.60 -17.34
N VAL A 91 -3.86 -1.04 -18.07
CA VAL A 91 -2.50 -0.84 -17.57
C VAL A 91 -2.47 0.49 -16.80
N ALA A 92 -2.17 0.40 -15.51
CA ALA A 92 -1.90 1.55 -14.66
C ALA A 92 -0.42 1.95 -14.79
N ARG A 93 -0.10 3.02 -15.52
CA ARG A 93 1.29 3.47 -15.72
C ARG A 93 1.52 4.79 -14.99
N TRP A 94 2.61 4.85 -14.22
CA TRP A 94 3.16 6.10 -13.70
C TRP A 94 3.72 6.93 -14.86
N LEU A 95 3.18 8.13 -15.06
CA LEU A 95 3.67 9.09 -16.04
C LEU A 95 4.55 10.12 -15.33
N ARG A 96 5.73 10.39 -15.88
CA ARG A 96 6.63 11.42 -15.36
C ARG A 96 6.53 12.67 -16.23
N CYS A 97 6.27 13.82 -15.61
CA CYS A 97 6.27 15.10 -16.32
C CYS A 97 7.70 15.59 -16.62
N PRO A 98 7.88 16.54 -17.55
CA PRO A 98 9.19 17.12 -17.86
C PRO A 98 9.87 17.78 -16.64
N LYS A 99 9.08 18.18 -15.64
CA LYS A 99 9.55 18.73 -14.36
C LYS A 99 9.89 17.66 -13.31
N GLY A 100 9.77 16.38 -13.66
CA GLY A 100 10.16 15.25 -12.82
C GLY A 100 9.07 14.71 -11.89
N HIS A 101 7.88 15.30 -11.86
CA HIS A 101 6.75 14.84 -11.05
C HIS A 101 6.12 13.57 -11.62
N GLU A 102 5.68 12.69 -10.75
CA GLU A 102 4.99 11.46 -11.13
C GLU A 102 3.49 11.64 -10.96
N THR A 103 2.72 11.15 -11.92
CA THR A 103 1.27 11.23 -11.94
C THR A 103 0.71 9.88 -12.36
N PHE A 104 -0.23 9.38 -11.57
CA PHE A 104 -0.92 8.13 -11.82
C PHE A 104 -2.11 8.39 -12.75
N GLY A 105 -2.17 7.71 -13.89
CA GLY A 105 -3.22 7.93 -14.89
C GLY A 105 -3.69 6.62 -15.53
N PRO A 106 -4.99 6.48 -15.83
CA PRO A 106 -5.49 5.30 -16.53
C PRO A 106 -5.02 5.32 -18.00
N THR A 107 -4.62 4.16 -18.55
CA THR A 107 -4.23 4.03 -19.98
C THR A 107 -5.31 4.45 -20.98
N THR A 108 -6.55 4.63 -20.54
CA THR A 108 -7.69 5.03 -21.38
C THR A 108 -7.71 6.52 -21.68
N MET A 109 -6.99 7.36 -20.92
CA MET A 109 -6.89 8.78 -21.19
C MET A 109 -5.67 9.08 -22.07
N ARG A 110 -5.91 9.69 -23.24
CA ARG A 110 -4.84 10.17 -24.14
C ARG A 110 -4.01 11.29 -23.51
N GLN A 111 -4.58 12.02 -22.56
CA GLN A 111 -3.93 13.12 -21.86
C GLN A 111 -4.33 13.09 -20.38
N VAL A 112 -3.34 13.14 -19.50
CA VAL A 112 -3.55 13.24 -18.04
C VAL A 112 -2.82 14.49 -17.55
N PRO A 113 -3.51 15.45 -16.92
CA PRO A 113 -2.83 16.60 -16.32
C PRO A 113 -2.00 16.13 -15.12
N CYS A 114 -0.77 16.62 -15.02
CA CYS A 114 0.05 16.41 -13.84
C CYS A 114 -0.65 16.99 -12.61
N SER A 115 -0.84 16.18 -11.57
CA SER A 115 -1.54 16.58 -10.35
C SER A 115 -0.89 17.75 -9.60
N ILE A 116 0.38 18.02 -9.90
CA ILE A 116 1.20 19.02 -9.21
C ILE A 116 1.32 20.31 -10.02
N CYS A 117 1.58 20.23 -11.33
CA CYS A 117 1.85 21.40 -12.16
C CYS A 117 0.83 21.64 -13.29
N GLY A 118 -0.17 20.76 -13.45
CA GLY A 118 -1.22 20.90 -14.46
C GLY A 118 -0.75 20.70 -15.91
N GLU A 119 0.51 20.32 -16.14
CA GLU A 119 1.02 20.02 -17.49
C GLU A 119 0.39 18.74 -18.04
N HIS A 120 -0.04 18.77 -19.30
CA HIS A 120 -0.70 17.64 -19.94
C HIS A 120 0.33 16.59 -20.37
N LEU A 121 0.23 15.40 -19.78
CA LEU A 121 1.07 14.25 -20.11
C LEU A 121 0.38 13.43 -21.20
N VAL A 122 1.04 13.27 -22.34
CA VAL A 122 0.56 12.42 -23.43
C VAL A 122 1.07 11.01 -23.19
N ALA A 123 0.15 10.06 -23.03
CA ALA A 123 0.50 8.65 -22.99
C ALA A 123 1.00 8.25 -24.40
N SER A 124 2.28 7.86 -24.52
CA SER A 124 2.90 7.37 -25.76
C SER A 124 2.45 5.96 -26.11
#